data_AF-E7NCT9-F1
#
_entry.id   AF-E7NCT9-F1
#
_cell.length_a   1.000
_cell.length_b   1.000
_cell.length_c   1.000
_cell.angle_alpha   90.00
_cell.angle_beta   90.00
_cell.angle_gamma   90.00
#
_symmetry.space_group_name_H-M   'P 1'
#
loop_
_entity.id
_entity.type
_entity.pdbx_description
1 polymer ?
#
loop_
_entity_poly.entity_id
_entity_poly.type
_entity_poly.pdbx_seq_one_letter_code
_entity_poly.pdbx_strand_id
1 'polypeptide(L)'
;PPPPGGGGAAALAAGSAVILKPAPPARRCAAELVRAFHDAGIPEDLVVLAPLEDGDVSRHLVTHKDVDRVVLTGSYDTARLFRSWKPDMHLLGETSGKNAIIVTPSADPDIAVRDAVYSAFAHAGQKCSASSLLVLVSSAGNSERIARQLVDATASLRVRLPLSLDSQMGPVVVPDDEKAVRGLTTLGVGEHWVLKPRYLGDGLWTPGIRAGVVPGSEFHLTEYFAPVIGVMRVDTLEEAIEAVNAVDYGLTSGLQTLDAAELAVWLDSIQAGNIYVNRGITGAIVRRQPFGGWKRSAIGSTTKAGGPSYLLGLGDIEPADGQDVKEPAGQGTAALDPRVASLCDAVSGQLGEDDLAGLRRALVADASAWRSAYGANRDVTALACERNVLRYRPTDVVVRAGAGTEPAGGGRGLGGAGGGGAGG
;
A
#
# COMPACT_ATOMS: atom_id res chain seq x y z
N PRO A 1 -0.37 -9.95 0.31
CA PRO A 1 -1.49 -9.71 1.26
C PRO A 1 -1.04 -9.92 2.72
N PRO A 2 -1.36 -9.01 3.67
CA PRO A 2 -1.30 -9.40 5.08
C PRO A 2 -2.11 -10.70 5.22
N PRO A 3 -1.55 -11.74 5.86
CA PRO A 3 -2.27 -12.99 6.04
C PRO A 3 -3.58 -12.68 6.79
N PRO A 4 -4.65 -13.48 6.58
CA PRO A 4 -5.94 -13.30 7.27
C PRO A 4 -5.81 -13.09 8.80
N GLY A 5 -4.71 -13.57 9.41
CA GLY A 5 -4.40 -13.34 10.82
C GLY A 5 -4.05 -11.90 11.19
N GLY A 6 -3.50 -11.09 10.29
CA GLY A 6 -3.13 -9.70 10.57
C GLY A 6 -4.36 -8.81 10.80
N GLY A 7 -5.35 -8.89 9.92
CA GLY A 7 -6.61 -8.14 10.05
C GLY A 7 -7.44 -8.62 11.25
N GLY A 8 -7.55 -9.95 11.43
CA GLY A 8 -8.26 -10.53 12.57
C GLY A 8 -7.64 -10.18 13.91
N ALA A 9 -6.31 -10.33 14.06
CA ALA A 9 -5.62 -9.96 15.29
C ALA A 9 -5.72 -8.46 15.59
N ALA A 10 -5.68 -7.60 14.57
CA ALA A 10 -5.84 -6.16 14.75
C ALA A 10 -7.26 -5.80 15.22
N ALA A 11 -8.30 -6.42 14.65
CA ALA A 11 -9.68 -6.21 15.08
C ALA A 11 -9.91 -6.68 16.52
N LEU A 12 -9.39 -7.86 16.90
CA LEU A 12 -9.42 -8.33 18.29
C LEU A 12 -8.70 -7.37 19.24
N ALA A 13 -7.52 -6.88 18.85
CA ALA A 13 -6.76 -5.92 19.64
C ALA A 13 -7.47 -4.56 19.79
N ALA A 14 -8.31 -4.19 18.83
CA ALA A 14 -9.18 -3.02 18.90
C ALA A 14 -10.48 -3.27 19.71
N GLY A 15 -10.72 -4.51 20.15
CA GLY A 15 -11.88 -4.88 20.98
C GLY A 15 -13.08 -5.45 20.20
N SER A 16 -12.92 -5.78 18.91
CA SER A 16 -14.00 -6.33 18.08
C SER A 16 -13.98 -7.85 18.03
N ALA A 17 -15.17 -8.47 17.95
CA ALA A 17 -15.31 -9.84 17.47
C ALA A 17 -15.01 -9.91 15.95
N VAL A 18 -14.59 -11.08 15.47
CA VAL A 18 -14.12 -11.27 14.09
C VAL A 18 -14.86 -12.40 13.42
N ILE A 19 -15.43 -12.12 12.26
CA ILE A 19 -15.89 -13.14 11.31
C ILE A 19 -14.86 -13.23 10.18
N LEU A 20 -14.12 -14.33 10.13
CA LEU A 20 -13.11 -14.56 9.11
C LEU A 20 -13.73 -15.27 7.90
N LYS A 21 -13.97 -14.52 6.80
CA LYS A 21 -14.34 -15.09 5.49
C LYS A 21 -13.09 -15.22 4.60
N PRO A 22 -12.49 -16.43 4.46
CA PRO A 22 -11.31 -16.61 3.64
C PRO A 22 -11.61 -16.64 2.15
N ALA A 23 -10.59 -16.39 1.32
CA ALA A 23 -10.66 -16.70 -0.10
C ALA A 23 -10.86 -18.22 -0.30
N PRO A 24 -11.64 -18.67 -1.31
CA PRO A 24 -11.91 -20.09 -1.53
C PRO A 24 -10.67 -21.00 -1.57
N PRO A 25 -9.54 -20.63 -2.23
CA PRO A 25 -8.34 -21.47 -2.26
C PRO A 25 -7.63 -21.62 -0.91
N ALA A 26 -7.91 -20.75 0.06
CA ALA A 26 -7.17 -20.66 1.33
C ALA A 26 -7.99 -21.11 2.56
N ARG A 27 -9.15 -21.77 2.37
CA ARG A 27 -10.06 -22.18 3.46
C ARG A 27 -9.38 -23.01 4.54
N ARG A 28 -8.56 -23.99 4.16
CA ARG A 28 -7.85 -24.86 5.12
C ARG A 28 -6.86 -24.08 5.97
N CYS A 29 -6.07 -23.20 5.34
CA CYS A 29 -5.15 -22.32 6.06
C CYS A 29 -5.87 -21.40 7.05
N ALA A 30 -7.05 -20.89 6.67
CA ALA A 30 -7.85 -20.06 7.56
C ALA A 30 -8.45 -20.85 8.74
N ALA A 31 -8.87 -22.10 8.52
CA ALA A 31 -9.32 -22.96 9.61
C ALA A 31 -8.22 -23.24 10.64
N GLU A 32 -7.00 -23.52 10.16
CA GLU A 32 -5.84 -23.70 11.04
C GLU A 32 -5.48 -22.43 11.83
N LEU A 33 -5.62 -21.26 11.19
CA LEU A 33 -5.42 -19.98 11.84
C LEU A 33 -6.46 -19.72 12.95
N VAL A 34 -7.74 -19.99 12.68
CA VAL A 34 -8.82 -19.83 13.66
C VAL A 34 -8.62 -20.79 14.83
N ARG A 35 -8.26 -22.05 14.55
CA ARG A 35 -7.86 -23.02 15.58
C ARG A 35 -6.73 -22.48 16.46
N ALA A 36 -5.70 -21.88 15.86
CA ALA A 36 -4.59 -21.31 16.63
C ALA A 36 -5.01 -20.14 17.54
N PHE A 37 -6.01 -19.33 17.15
CA PHE A 37 -6.58 -18.32 18.05
C PHE A 37 -7.27 -18.97 19.25
N HIS A 38 -8.04 -20.03 19.05
CA HIS A 38 -8.72 -20.74 20.14
C HIS A 38 -7.74 -21.49 21.05
N ASP A 39 -6.72 -22.13 20.48
CA ASP A 39 -5.65 -22.77 21.25
C ASP A 39 -4.88 -21.75 22.12
N ALA A 40 -4.82 -20.48 21.70
CA ALA A 40 -4.26 -19.38 22.47
C ALA A 40 -5.21 -18.81 23.54
N GLY A 41 -6.44 -19.34 23.66
CA GLY A 41 -7.43 -18.96 24.66
C GLY A 41 -8.45 -17.92 24.21
N ILE A 42 -8.51 -17.56 22.92
CA ILE A 42 -9.56 -16.68 22.41
C ILE A 42 -10.88 -17.47 22.30
N PRO A 43 -11.97 -17.02 22.95
CA PRO A 43 -13.27 -17.68 22.88
C PRO A 43 -13.77 -17.96 21.46
N GLU A 44 -14.48 -19.08 21.28
CA GLU A 44 -15.01 -19.52 19.98
C GLU A 44 -16.02 -18.55 19.36
N ASP A 45 -16.74 -17.80 20.20
CA ASP A 45 -17.71 -16.78 19.78
C ASP A 45 -17.06 -15.44 19.39
N LEU A 46 -15.79 -15.20 19.73
CA LEU A 46 -15.06 -14.00 19.33
C LEU A 46 -14.35 -14.12 17.98
N VAL A 47 -14.02 -15.32 17.52
CA VAL A 47 -13.38 -15.54 16.22
C VAL A 47 -14.08 -16.67 15.49
N VAL A 48 -14.93 -16.33 14.54
CA VAL A 48 -15.74 -17.30 13.81
C VAL A 48 -15.25 -17.44 12.38
N LEU A 49 -14.99 -18.69 11.94
CA LEU A 49 -14.70 -18.97 10.54
C LEU A 49 -16.00 -19.04 9.73
N ALA A 50 -16.09 -18.23 8.66
CA ALA A 50 -17.19 -18.25 7.71
C ALA A 50 -16.67 -18.61 6.29
N PRO A 51 -16.44 -19.90 5.98
CA PRO A 51 -15.86 -20.35 4.71
C PRO A 51 -16.93 -20.37 3.59
N LEU A 52 -17.53 -19.21 3.34
CA LEU A 52 -18.66 -19.03 2.42
C LEU A 52 -18.19 -18.89 0.97
N GLU A 53 -18.92 -19.51 0.05
CA GLU A 53 -18.82 -19.20 -1.39
C GLU A 53 -19.30 -17.78 -1.67
N ASP A 54 -18.89 -17.24 -2.82
CA ASP A 54 -19.41 -15.96 -3.29
C ASP A 54 -20.86 -16.13 -3.77
N GLY A 55 -21.74 -15.27 -3.27
CA GLY A 55 -23.18 -15.32 -3.53
C GLY A 55 -23.98 -14.60 -2.46
N ASP A 56 -25.28 -14.85 -2.42
CA ASP A 56 -26.24 -14.13 -1.57
C ASP A 56 -25.91 -14.22 -0.07
N VAL A 57 -25.44 -15.36 0.41
CA VAL A 57 -25.07 -15.55 1.83
C VAL A 57 -23.83 -14.72 2.18
N SER A 58 -22.78 -14.75 1.35
CA SER A 58 -21.60 -13.91 1.58
C SER A 58 -21.90 -12.41 1.46
N ARG A 59 -22.80 -12.04 0.53
CA ARG A 59 -23.27 -10.67 0.37
C ARG A 59 -24.00 -10.24 1.63
N HIS A 60 -24.92 -11.06 2.12
CA HIS A 60 -25.67 -10.79 3.34
C HIS A 60 -24.74 -10.59 4.54
N LEU A 61 -23.71 -11.43 4.70
CA LEU A 61 -22.69 -11.27 5.74
C LEU A 61 -21.99 -9.90 5.64
N VAL A 62 -21.45 -9.56 4.47
CA VAL A 62 -20.70 -8.31 4.27
C VAL A 62 -21.57 -7.07 4.46
N THR A 63 -22.85 -7.13 4.09
CA THR A 63 -23.78 -6.00 4.19
C THR A 63 -24.62 -6.01 5.46
N HIS A 64 -24.37 -6.94 6.39
CA HIS A 64 -25.19 -7.08 7.57
C HIS A 64 -25.19 -5.78 8.38
N LYS A 65 -26.33 -5.47 9.03
CA LYS A 65 -26.49 -4.22 9.79
C LYS A 65 -25.58 -4.17 11.02
N ASP A 66 -25.28 -5.32 11.60
CA ASP A 66 -24.45 -5.45 12.81
C ASP A 66 -22.96 -5.71 12.47
N VAL A 67 -22.57 -5.57 11.19
CA VAL A 67 -21.17 -5.54 10.79
C VAL A 67 -20.73 -4.08 10.70
N ASP A 68 -19.94 -3.68 11.69
CA ASP A 68 -19.46 -2.31 11.84
C ASP A 68 -18.42 -1.96 10.78
N ARG A 69 -17.47 -2.87 10.53
CA ARG A 69 -16.33 -2.64 9.61
C ARG A 69 -15.99 -3.90 8.80
N VAL A 70 -15.54 -3.68 7.57
CA VAL A 70 -15.01 -4.73 6.70
C VAL A 70 -13.53 -4.46 6.44
N VAL A 71 -12.68 -5.42 6.77
CA VAL A 71 -11.26 -5.41 6.41
C VAL A 71 -11.06 -6.33 5.21
N LEU A 72 -10.78 -5.75 4.05
CA LEU A 72 -10.62 -6.46 2.80
C LEU A 72 -9.15 -6.45 2.37
N THR A 73 -8.65 -7.61 1.98
CA THR A 73 -7.41 -7.72 1.20
C THR A 73 -7.71 -8.45 -0.09
N GLY A 74 -7.68 -7.75 -1.21
CA GLY A 74 -8.17 -8.29 -2.48
C GLY A 74 -8.12 -7.30 -3.64
N SER A 75 -9.00 -7.47 -4.62
CA SER A 75 -9.05 -6.57 -5.78
C SER A 75 -9.80 -5.28 -5.46
N TYR A 76 -9.46 -4.22 -6.19
CA TYR A 76 -10.19 -2.96 -6.15
C TYR A 76 -11.65 -3.13 -6.61
N ASP A 77 -11.91 -4.03 -7.56
CA ASP A 77 -13.26 -4.30 -8.07
C ASP A 77 -14.15 -4.98 -7.02
N THR A 78 -13.61 -5.90 -6.22
CA THR A 78 -14.33 -6.49 -5.08
C THR A 78 -14.72 -5.41 -4.06
N ALA A 79 -13.80 -4.49 -3.77
CA ALA A 79 -14.07 -3.39 -2.84
C ALA A 79 -15.17 -2.44 -3.37
N ARG A 80 -15.14 -2.13 -4.68
CA ARG A 80 -16.19 -1.36 -5.35
C ARG A 80 -17.53 -2.08 -5.34
N LEU A 81 -17.52 -3.40 -5.55
CA LEU A 81 -18.71 -4.23 -5.48
C LEU A 81 -19.34 -4.20 -4.08
N PHE A 82 -18.55 -4.34 -3.02
CA PHE A 82 -19.09 -4.27 -1.66
C PHE A 82 -19.72 -2.90 -1.36
N ARG A 83 -19.07 -1.81 -1.79
CA ARG A 83 -19.62 -0.45 -1.63
C ARG A 83 -20.85 -0.19 -2.52
N SER A 84 -21.02 -0.89 -3.64
CA SER A 84 -22.25 -0.76 -4.44
C SER A 84 -23.44 -1.43 -3.75
N TRP A 85 -23.20 -2.41 -2.88
CA TRP A 85 -24.25 -3.04 -2.07
C TRP A 85 -24.60 -2.24 -0.81
N LYS A 86 -23.61 -1.63 -0.14
CA LYS A 86 -23.77 -0.80 1.06
C LYS A 86 -22.87 0.44 0.96
N PRO A 87 -23.37 1.57 0.40
CA PRO A 87 -22.56 2.77 0.12
C PRO A 87 -21.90 3.41 1.35
N ASP A 88 -22.51 3.28 2.51
CA ASP A 88 -22.08 3.79 3.82
C ASP A 88 -21.19 2.82 4.60
N MET A 89 -20.84 1.66 4.04
CA MET A 89 -19.99 0.67 4.70
C MET A 89 -18.59 1.22 5.04
N HIS A 90 -18.16 1.01 6.29
CA HIS A 90 -16.79 1.27 6.73
C HIS A 90 -15.86 0.15 6.23
N LEU A 91 -15.29 0.37 5.05
CA LEU A 91 -14.38 -0.56 4.39
C LEU A 91 -12.93 -0.06 4.48
N LEU A 92 -12.08 -0.87 5.11
CA LEU A 92 -10.62 -0.78 5.02
C LEU A 92 -10.12 -1.79 4.00
N GLY A 93 -9.65 -1.32 2.85
CA GLY A 93 -9.19 -2.17 1.76
C GLY A 93 -7.70 -2.01 1.52
N GLU A 94 -6.96 -3.11 1.65
CA GLU A 94 -5.60 -3.25 1.12
C GLU A 94 -5.72 -3.93 -0.24
N THR A 95 -5.65 -3.14 -1.30
CA THR A 95 -5.87 -3.61 -2.67
C THR A 95 -4.54 -3.72 -3.42
N SER A 96 -4.60 -4.28 -4.62
CA SER A 96 -3.38 -4.67 -5.34
C SER A 96 -2.54 -3.49 -5.86
N GLY A 97 -1.48 -3.79 -6.61
CA GLY A 97 -0.54 -2.78 -7.09
C GLY A 97 -0.03 -3.06 -8.51
N LYS A 98 0.36 -2.00 -9.21
CA LYS A 98 1.13 -2.09 -10.45
C LYS A 98 2.52 -1.54 -10.22
N ASN A 99 3.36 -2.36 -9.61
CA ASN A 99 4.64 -1.92 -9.03
C ASN A 99 5.78 -1.99 -10.04
N ALA A 100 6.79 -1.14 -9.83
CA ALA A 100 7.95 -1.03 -10.68
C ALA A 100 9.24 -0.89 -9.88
N ILE A 101 10.34 -1.38 -10.46
CA ILE A 101 11.71 -0.98 -10.08
C ILE A 101 12.28 -0.13 -11.22
N ILE A 102 12.76 1.05 -10.88
CA ILE A 102 13.51 1.94 -11.76
C ILE A 102 15.01 1.63 -11.58
N VAL A 103 15.75 1.46 -12.68
CA VAL A 103 17.20 1.24 -12.68
C VAL A 103 17.86 2.34 -13.50
N THR A 104 18.72 3.11 -12.85
CA THR A 104 19.46 4.20 -13.48
C THR A 104 20.84 3.73 -13.95
N PRO A 105 21.55 4.51 -14.80
CA PRO A 105 22.93 4.21 -15.19
C PRO A 105 23.90 4.09 -14.00
N SER A 106 23.58 4.76 -12.89
CA SER A 106 24.38 4.80 -11.67
C SER A 106 24.19 3.57 -10.78
N ALA A 107 23.29 2.64 -11.15
CA ALA A 107 22.99 1.45 -10.39
C ALA A 107 24.09 0.38 -10.48
N ASP A 108 24.19 -0.47 -9.45
CA ASP A 108 24.88 -1.75 -9.58
C ASP A 108 23.99 -2.72 -10.41
N PRO A 109 24.43 -3.17 -11.59
CA PRO A 109 23.61 -3.99 -12.47
C PRO A 109 23.30 -5.38 -11.89
N ASP A 110 24.22 -5.96 -11.11
CA ASP A 110 24.05 -7.31 -10.56
C ASP A 110 22.99 -7.32 -9.46
N ILE A 111 23.07 -6.32 -8.57
CA ILE A 111 22.09 -6.11 -7.50
C ILE A 111 20.71 -5.77 -8.10
N ALA A 112 20.67 -4.86 -9.07
CA ALA A 112 19.44 -4.45 -9.73
C ALA A 112 18.72 -5.64 -10.39
N VAL A 113 19.44 -6.48 -11.13
CA VAL A 113 18.87 -7.68 -11.76
C VAL A 113 18.38 -8.68 -10.71
N ARG A 114 19.20 -8.99 -9.70
CA ARG A 114 18.81 -9.92 -8.61
C ARG A 114 17.50 -9.49 -7.97
N ASP A 115 17.38 -8.20 -7.64
CA ASP A 115 16.23 -7.66 -6.93
C ASP A 115 15.00 -7.54 -7.82
N ALA A 116 15.18 -7.23 -9.12
CA ALA A 116 14.11 -7.25 -10.11
C ALA A 116 13.52 -8.65 -10.29
N VAL A 117 14.38 -9.66 -10.51
CA VAL A 117 13.97 -11.06 -10.68
C VAL A 117 13.25 -11.57 -9.43
N TYR A 118 13.84 -11.35 -8.24
CA TYR A 118 13.20 -11.77 -6.99
C TYR A 118 11.86 -11.08 -6.77
N SER A 119 11.79 -9.76 -7.00
CA SER A 119 10.55 -9.00 -6.79
C SER A 119 9.45 -9.35 -7.79
N ALA A 120 9.80 -9.75 -9.02
CA ALA A 120 8.84 -10.13 -10.05
C ALA A 120 8.32 -11.55 -9.88
N PHE A 121 9.17 -12.51 -9.52
CA PHE A 121 8.85 -13.93 -9.66
C PHE A 121 8.72 -14.70 -8.33
N ALA A 122 9.14 -14.14 -7.20
CA ALA A 122 8.89 -14.77 -5.91
C ALA A 122 7.38 -14.96 -5.69
N HIS A 123 6.97 -16.19 -5.34
CA HIS A 123 5.55 -16.60 -5.27
C HIS A 123 4.82 -16.49 -6.63
N ALA A 124 5.54 -16.72 -7.74
CA ALA A 124 5.03 -16.64 -9.11
C ALA A 124 4.39 -15.27 -9.45
N GLY A 125 4.91 -14.18 -8.87
CA GLY A 125 4.36 -12.84 -9.09
C GLY A 125 3.01 -12.58 -8.41
N GLN A 126 2.51 -13.52 -7.59
CA GLN A 126 1.22 -13.43 -6.90
C GLN A 126 1.33 -12.65 -5.59
N LYS A 127 1.96 -11.48 -5.64
CA LYS A 127 2.05 -10.54 -4.54
C LYS A 127 1.53 -9.20 -5.00
N CYS A 128 0.72 -8.55 -4.18
CA CYS A 128 0.32 -7.16 -4.39
C CYS A 128 1.52 -6.22 -4.53
N SER A 129 2.68 -6.57 -3.94
CA SER A 129 3.96 -5.86 -4.05
C SER A 129 4.88 -6.38 -5.15
N ALA A 130 4.47 -7.34 -5.99
CA ALA A 130 5.34 -7.91 -7.02
C ALA A 130 5.71 -6.82 -8.05
N SER A 131 6.99 -6.80 -8.47
CA SER A 131 7.43 -5.87 -9.50
C SER A 131 6.97 -6.38 -10.86
N SER A 132 5.89 -5.78 -11.39
CA SER A 132 5.39 -6.11 -12.72
C SER A 132 6.18 -5.40 -13.82
N LEU A 133 6.85 -4.30 -13.48
CA LEU A 133 7.58 -3.46 -14.41
C LEU A 133 9.04 -3.33 -13.98
N LEU A 134 9.94 -3.30 -14.96
CA LEU A 134 11.33 -2.87 -14.82
C LEU A 134 11.53 -1.71 -15.78
N VAL A 135 11.81 -0.52 -15.23
CA VAL A 135 12.01 0.71 -16.01
C VAL A 135 13.49 1.01 -16.05
N LEU A 136 14.09 0.93 -17.23
CA LEU A 136 15.52 1.17 -17.43
C LEU A 136 15.73 2.58 -17.99
N VAL A 137 16.55 3.38 -17.32
CA VAL A 137 16.80 4.78 -17.69
C VAL A 137 18.07 4.92 -18.51
N SER A 138 17.99 5.64 -19.62
CA SER A 138 19.14 6.03 -20.45
C SER A 138 20.04 4.83 -20.82
N SER A 139 21.35 4.91 -20.58
CA SER A 139 22.31 3.85 -20.91
C SER A 139 22.07 2.54 -20.18
N ALA A 140 21.36 2.51 -19.04
CA ALA A 140 20.93 1.26 -18.41
C ALA A 140 19.97 0.46 -19.32
N GLY A 141 19.13 1.15 -20.10
CA GLY A 141 18.24 0.54 -21.09
C GLY A 141 18.96 -0.11 -22.27
N ASN A 142 20.17 0.37 -22.57
CA ASN A 142 21.04 -0.13 -23.63
C ASN A 142 22.12 -1.10 -23.13
N SER A 143 22.13 -1.40 -21.82
CA SER A 143 23.13 -2.27 -21.22
C SER A 143 22.90 -3.74 -21.60
N GLU A 144 23.76 -4.27 -22.47
CA GLU A 144 23.77 -5.70 -22.79
C GLU A 144 23.97 -6.58 -21.56
N ARG A 145 24.72 -6.09 -20.57
CA ARG A 145 24.97 -6.80 -19.30
C ARG A 145 23.67 -7.01 -18.53
N ILE A 146 22.90 -5.93 -18.31
CA ILE A 146 21.61 -6.00 -17.60
C ILE A 146 20.66 -6.92 -18.35
N ALA A 147 20.54 -6.75 -19.67
CA ALA A 147 19.65 -7.57 -20.49
C ALA A 147 20.00 -9.07 -20.39
N ARG A 148 21.28 -9.42 -20.55
CA ARG A 148 21.74 -10.82 -20.49
C ARG A 148 21.53 -11.43 -19.12
N GLN A 149 21.90 -10.72 -18.06
CA GLN A 149 21.74 -11.21 -16.69
C GLN A 149 20.27 -11.35 -16.29
N LEU A 150 19.40 -10.43 -16.72
CA LEU A 150 17.97 -10.53 -16.47
C LEU A 150 17.39 -11.82 -17.08
N VAL A 151 17.75 -12.12 -18.34
CA VAL A 151 17.32 -13.34 -19.01
C VAL A 151 17.88 -14.59 -18.32
N ASP A 152 19.19 -14.62 -18.07
CA ASP A 152 19.88 -15.77 -17.48
C ASP A 152 19.36 -16.10 -16.07
N ALA A 153 19.27 -15.09 -15.20
CA ALA A 153 18.76 -15.25 -13.85
C ALA A 153 17.29 -15.68 -13.83
N THR A 154 16.46 -15.14 -14.74
CA THR A 154 15.04 -15.50 -14.83
C THR A 154 14.85 -16.92 -15.38
N ALA A 155 15.55 -17.29 -16.44
CA ALA A 155 15.48 -18.62 -17.04
C ALA A 155 16.01 -19.73 -16.11
N SER A 156 16.91 -19.37 -15.18
CA SER A 156 17.50 -20.27 -14.19
C SER A 156 16.62 -20.56 -12.97
N LEU A 157 15.46 -19.90 -12.84
CA LEU A 157 14.54 -20.15 -11.71
C LEU A 157 14.00 -21.59 -11.75
N ARG A 158 14.17 -22.30 -10.63
CA ARG A 158 13.61 -23.65 -10.46
C ARG A 158 12.11 -23.58 -10.18
N VAL A 159 11.33 -23.83 -11.23
CA VAL A 159 9.86 -23.89 -11.19
C VAL A 159 9.41 -25.28 -10.78
N ARG A 160 8.88 -25.42 -9.57
CA ARG A 160 8.48 -26.72 -9.00
C ARG A 160 7.32 -26.56 -8.03
N LEU A 161 6.62 -27.66 -7.77
CA LEU A 161 5.61 -27.71 -6.71
C LEU A 161 6.20 -27.36 -5.33
N PRO A 162 5.40 -26.79 -4.41
CA PRO A 162 5.89 -26.31 -3.11
C PRO A 162 6.51 -27.38 -2.19
N LEU A 163 6.23 -28.67 -2.44
CA LEU A 163 6.82 -29.79 -1.70
C LEU A 163 8.31 -30.04 -2.05
N SER A 164 8.81 -29.43 -3.13
CA SER A 164 10.22 -29.53 -3.51
C SER A 164 11.03 -28.46 -2.78
N LEU A 165 12.00 -28.87 -1.97
CA LEU A 165 12.83 -27.95 -1.15
C LEU A 165 13.70 -27.00 -2.00
N ASP A 166 14.00 -27.37 -3.24
CA ASP A 166 14.74 -26.54 -4.18
C ASP A 166 13.84 -25.62 -5.01
N SER A 167 12.52 -25.62 -4.80
CA SER A 167 11.58 -24.75 -5.52
C SER A 167 11.86 -23.28 -5.23
N GLN A 168 12.02 -22.49 -6.29
CA GLN A 168 12.18 -21.02 -6.21
C GLN A 168 10.92 -20.28 -6.67
N MET A 169 10.13 -20.92 -7.53
CA MET A 169 8.84 -20.40 -7.99
C MET A 169 7.81 -21.53 -8.03
N GLY A 170 6.72 -21.33 -7.29
CA GLY A 170 5.60 -22.27 -7.20
C GLY A 170 4.53 -22.06 -8.27
N PRO A 171 3.38 -22.72 -8.13
CA PRO A 171 2.26 -22.61 -9.06
C PRO A 171 1.49 -21.30 -8.89
N VAL A 172 0.80 -20.89 -9.97
CA VAL A 172 -0.30 -19.94 -9.92
C VAL A 172 -1.50 -20.62 -9.25
N VAL A 173 -2.15 -19.92 -8.32
CA VAL A 173 -3.20 -20.46 -7.43
C VAL A 173 -4.49 -20.81 -8.17
N VAL A 174 -4.83 -20.02 -9.19
CA VAL A 174 -5.98 -20.23 -10.09
C VAL A 174 -5.43 -20.26 -11.53
N PRO A 175 -5.09 -21.44 -12.06
CA PRO A 175 -4.39 -21.57 -13.35
C PRO A 175 -5.17 -21.06 -14.56
N ASP A 176 -6.49 -20.97 -14.45
CA ASP A 176 -7.46 -20.59 -15.47
C ASP A 176 -7.98 -19.15 -15.29
N ASP A 177 -7.38 -18.34 -14.40
CA ASP A 177 -7.71 -16.91 -14.30
C ASP A 177 -7.44 -16.20 -15.63
N GLU A 178 -8.50 -15.74 -16.29
CA GLU A 178 -8.44 -15.19 -17.65
C GLU A 178 -7.46 -14.03 -17.76
N LYS A 179 -7.41 -13.17 -16.73
CA LYS A 179 -6.50 -12.02 -16.68
C LYS A 179 -5.06 -12.52 -16.63
N ALA A 180 -4.72 -13.40 -15.68
CA ALA A 180 -3.37 -13.96 -15.56
C ALA A 180 -2.94 -14.69 -16.84
N VAL A 181 -3.82 -15.53 -17.42
CA VAL A 181 -3.54 -16.27 -18.67
C VAL A 181 -3.28 -15.30 -19.83
N ARG A 182 -4.07 -14.22 -19.98
CA ARG A 182 -3.82 -13.16 -20.96
C ARG A 182 -2.44 -12.54 -20.76
N GLY A 183 -2.09 -12.21 -19.52
CA GLY A 183 -0.76 -11.70 -19.13
C GLY A 183 0.40 -12.66 -19.43
N LEU A 184 0.14 -13.95 -19.61
CA LEU A 184 1.18 -14.96 -19.91
C LEU A 184 1.24 -15.36 -21.39
N THR A 185 0.20 -15.05 -22.17
CA THR A 185 0.04 -15.61 -23.53
C THR A 185 -0.06 -14.57 -24.64
N THR A 186 -0.58 -13.37 -24.36
CA THR A 186 -0.86 -12.35 -25.38
C THR A 186 0.00 -11.10 -25.21
N LEU A 187 0.61 -10.61 -26.29
CA LEU A 187 1.45 -9.39 -26.30
C LEU A 187 0.66 -8.17 -26.78
N GLY A 188 1.03 -6.99 -26.26
CA GLY A 188 0.56 -5.70 -26.78
C GLY A 188 1.26 -5.31 -28.09
N VAL A 189 0.80 -4.23 -28.72
CA VAL A 189 1.42 -3.68 -29.95
C VAL A 189 2.86 -3.24 -29.65
N GLY A 190 3.81 -3.70 -30.47
CA GLY A 190 5.24 -3.38 -30.30
C GLY A 190 5.97 -4.21 -29.23
N GLU A 191 5.23 -4.97 -28.41
CA GLU A 191 5.82 -5.87 -27.43
C GLU A 191 6.32 -7.16 -28.09
N HIS A 192 7.37 -7.74 -27.51
CA HIS A 192 7.86 -9.07 -27.87
C HIS A 192 8.34 -9.83 -26.63
N TRP A 193 8.31 -11.17 -26.72
CA TRP A 193 8.85 -12.03 -25.69
C TRP A 193 10.37 -12.09 -25.80
N VAL A 194 11.07 -11.64 -24.76
CA VAL A 194 12.49 -11.96 -24.57
C VAL A 194 12.62 -13.35 -23.95
N LEU A 195 11.73 -13.67 -23.01
CA LEU A 195 11.55 -15.00 -22.46
C LEU A 195 10.06 -15.31 -22.43
N LYS A 196 9.61 -16.31 -23.21
CA LYS A 196 8.19 -16.65 -23.32
C LYS A 196 7.78 -17.62 -22.20
N PRO A 197 6.72 -17.32 -21.43
CA PRO A 197 6.12 -18.26 -20.49
C PRO A 197 5.66 -19.55 -21.17
N ARG A 198 5.83 -20.67 -20.47
CA ARG A 198 5.33 -21.99 -20.87
C ARG A 198 4.56 -22.60 -19.71
N TYR A 199 3.38 -23.12 -19.99
CA TYR A 199 2.62 -23.90 -19.03
C TYR A 199 3.24 -25.28 -18.88
N LEU A 200 3.46 -25.72 -17.63
CA LEU A 200 4.09 -26.99 -17.29
C LEU A 200 3.09 -28.00 -16.69
N GLY A 201 1.82 -27.63 -16.53
CA GLY A 201 0.82 -28.41 -15.78
C GLY A 201 0.73 -27.99 -14.32
N ASP A 202 -0.36 -28.38 -13.64
CA ASP A 202 -0.59 -28.15 -12.20
C ASP A 202 -0.43 -26.68 -11.74
N GLY A 203 -0.82 -25.73 -12.60
CA GLY A 203 -0.65 -24.29 -12.32
C GLY A 203 0.79 -23.77 -12.43
N LEU A 204 1.76 -24.62 -12.76
CA LEU A 204 3.15 -24.21 -12.94
C LEU A 204 3.35 -23.54 -14.32
N TRP A 205 3.98 -22.38 -14.29
CA TRP A 205 4.38 -21.62 -15.48
C TRP A 205 5.86 -21.28 -15.39
N THR A 206 6.61 -21.37 -16.49
CA THR A 206 7.93 -20.73 -16.55
C THR A 206 7.78 -19.20 -16.53
N PRO A 207 8.72 -18.45 -15.93
CA PRO A 207 8.62 -16.99 -15.87
C PRO A 207 8.74 -16.35 -17.26
N GLY A 208 8.14 -15.18 -17.43
CA GLY A 208 8.14 -14.41 -18.67
C GLY A 208 8.82 -13.05 -18.57
N ILE A 209 9.47 -12.64 -19.65
CA ILE A 209 10.01 -11.28 -19.84
C ILE A 209 9.46 -10.72 -21.15
N ARG A 210 8.72 -9.61 -21.05
CA ARG A 210 8.27 -8.80 -22.19
C ARG A 210 9.19 -7.62 -22.35
N ALA A 211 9.57 -7.30 -23.59
CA ALA A 211 10.23 -6.05 -23.92
C ALA A 211 9.39 -5.26 -24.93
N GLY A 212 9.65 -3.95 -25.02
CA GLY A 212 8.85 -3.04 -25.83
C GLY A 212 7.58 -2.56 -25.13
N VAL A 213 7.48 -2.73 -23.81
CA VAL A 213 6.40 -2.12 -23.02
C VAL A 213 6.65 -0.61 -23.00
N VAL A 214 5.63 0.17 -23.37
CA VAL A 214 5.70 1.64 -23.40
C VAL A 214 4.72 2.25 -22.41
N PRO A 215 4.97 3.47 -21.90
CA PRO A 215 4.01 4.19 -21.07
C PRO A 215 2.63 4.26 -21.75
N GLY A 216 1.58 4.03 -20.97
CA GLY A 216 0.19 4.00 -21.44
C GLY A 216 -0.28 2.71 -22.14
N SER A 217 0.62 1.75 -22.41
CA SER A 217 0.23 0.43 -22.96
C SER A 217 -0.63 -0.39 -21.98
N GLU A 218 -1.33 -1.41 -22.50
CA GLU A 218 -2.14 -2.31 -21.68
C GLU A 218 -1.31 -2.98 -20.56
N PHE A 219 -0.12 -3.51 -20.89
CA PHE A 219 0.74 -4.14 -19.89
C PHE A 219 1.27 -3.14 -18.87
N HIS A 220 1.50 -1.87 -19.26
CA HIS A 220 1.88 -0.83 -18.32
C HIS A 220 0.79 -0.56 -17.27
N LEU A 221 -0.48 -0.53 -17.67
CA LEU A 221 -1.59 -0.11 -16.82
C LEU A 221 -2.32 -1.27 -16.12
N THR A 222 -2.16 -2.51 -16.58
CA THR A 222 -2.92 -3.68 -16.09
C THR A 222 -2.07 -4.56 -15.20
N GLU A 223 -2.55 -4.84 -13.98
CA GLU A 223 -1.93 -5.84 -13.11
C GLU A 223 -2.47 -7.25 -13.43
N TYR A 224 -1.56 -8.14 -13.85
CA TYR A 224 -1.86 -9.52 -14.24
C TYR A 224 -1.73 -10.55 -13.12
N PHE A 225 -1.06 -10.23 -12.02
CA PHE A 225 -0.87 -11.13 -10.87
C PHE A 225 -0.29 -12.51 -11.26
N ALA A 226 0.67 -12.50 -12.19
CA ALA A 226 1.22 -13.67 -12.86
C ALA A 226 2.76 -13.56 -12.95
N PRO A 227 3.51 -14.65 -13.23
CA PRO A 227 4.97 -14.64 -13.28
C PRO A 227 5.49 -14.02 -14.59
N VAL A 228 5.26 -12.73 -14.79
CA VAL A 228 5.67 -11.97 -15.97
C VAL A 228 6.12 -10.56 -15.60
N ILE A 229 7.27 -10.15 -16.13
CA ILE A 229 7.79 -8.78 -16.00
C ILE A 229 7.81 -8.08 -17.36
N GLY A 230 7.43 -6.81 -17.38
CA GLY A 230 7.55 -5.94 -18.55
C GLY A 230 8.71 -4.98 -18.42
N VAL A 231 9.56 -4.93 -19.44
CA VAL A 231 10.71 -4.02 -19.50
C VAL A 231 10.34 -2.79 -20.31
N MET A 232 10.44 -1.64 -19.68
CA MET A 232 10.28 -0.31 -20.26
C MET A 232 11.64 0.37 -20.36
N ARG A 233 11.83 1.17 -21.41
CA ARG A 233 13.02 2.01 -21.58
C ARG A 233 12.56 3.45 -21.72
N VAL A 234 13.22 4.34 -21.00
CA VAL A 234 12.96 5.79 -20.98
C VAL A 234 14.31 6.52 -20.93
N ASP A 235 14.33 7.80 -21.29
CA ASP A 235 15.58 8.53 -21.46
C ASP A 235 16.03 9.21 -20.15
N THR A 236 15.08 9.56 -19.29
CA THR A 236 15.33 10.32 -18.05
C THR A 236 14.72 9.66 -16.82
N LEU A 237 15.21 10.04 -15.63
CA LEU A 237 14.64 9.58 -14.36
C LEU A 237 13.24 10.16 -14.15
N GLU A 238 13.01 11.38 -14.60
CA GLU A 238 11.73 12.08 -14.56
C GLU A 238 10.67 11.33 -15.36
N GLU A 239 10.96 10.93 -16.61
CA GLU A 239 10.07 10.09 -17.42
C GLU A 239 9.80 8.73 -16.75
N ALA A 240 10.79 8.14 -16.09
CA ALA A 240 10.61 6.90 -15.35
C ALA A 240 9.63 7.07 -14.19
N ILE A 241 9.77 8.16 -13.43
CA ILE A 241 8.89 8.50 -12.31
C ILE A 241 7.47 8.79 -12.83
N GLU A 242 7.33 9.53 -13.92
CA GLU A 242 6.05 9.82 -14.55
C GLU A 242 5.33 8.54 -15.01
N ALA A 243 6.05 7.63 -15.67
CA ALA A 243 5.50 6.34 -16.07
C ALA A 243 5.00 5.55 -14.85
N VAL A 244 5.82 5.41 -13.81
CA VAL A 244 5.42 4.69 -12.59
C VAL A 244 4.26 5.37 -11.88
N ASN A 245 4.18 6.70 -11.88
CA ASN A 245 3.09 7.45 -11.26
C ASN A 245 1.79 7.44 -12.09
N ALA A 246 1.87 7.20 -13.40
CA ALA A 246 0.70 7.20 -14.28
C ALA A 246 -0.23 5.99 -14.09
N VAL A 247 0.22 4.94 -13.39
CA VAL A 247 -0.65 3.81 -13.04
C VAL A 247 -1.66 4.19 -11.96
N ASP A 248 -2.84 3.59 -12.00
CA ASP A 248 -3.94 3.83 -11.04
C ASP A 248 -3.61 3.39 -9.59
N TYR A 249 -2.46 2.75 -9.39
CA TYR A 249 -2.01 2.15 -8.14
C TYR A 249 -0.79 2.88 -7.58
N GLY A 250 -0.52 2.72 -6.30
CA GLY A 250 0.66 3.29 -5.66
C GLY A 250 1.03 2.54 -4.39
N LEU A 251 1.30 1.24 -4.53
CA LEU A 251 1.59 0.35 -3.41
C LEU A 251 3.09 0.29 -3.12
N THR A 252 3.88 -0.31 -4.01
CA THR A 252 5.33 -0.40 -3.87
C THR A 252 6.07 0.17 -5.07
N SER A 253 7.24 0.77 -4.84
CA SER A 253 8.16 1.18 -5.91
C SER A 253 9.61 1.06 -5.44
N GLY A 254 10.51 0.74 -6.37
CA GLY A 254 11.94 0.60 -6.11
C GLY A 254 12.78 1.52 -6.98
N LEU A 255 13.90 1.99 -6.43
CA LEU A 255 14.96 2.66 -7.17
C LEU A 255 16.28 1.92 -6.95
N GLN A 256 16.97 1.60 -8.04
CA GLN A 256 18.35 1.14 -8.03
C GLN A 256 19.21 2.29 -8.54
N THR A 257 20.02 2.87 -7.65
CA THR A 257 20.95 3.96 -7.95
C THR A 257 22.02 4.09 -6.85
N LEU A 258 23.24 4.46 -7.24
CA LEU A 258 24.29 4.89 -6.30
C LEU A 258 24.44 6.43 -6.25
N ASP A 259 23.64 7.17 -7.02
CA ASP A 259 23.65 8.63 -7.08
C ASP A 259 22.64 9.24 -6.09
N ALA A 260 23.13 10.13 -5.23
CA ALA A 260 22.33 10.76 -4.18
C ALA A 260 21.36 11.84 -4.70
N ALA A 261 21.68 12.50 -5.83
CA ALA A 261 20.81 13.49 -6.46
C ALA A 261 19.64 12.79 -7.16
N GLU A 262 19.89 11.68 -7.87
CA GLU A 262 18.84 10.82 -8.43
C GLU A 262 17.89 10.33 -7.31
N LEU A 263 18.47 9.86 -6.21
CA LEU A 263 17.69 9.43 -5.04
C LEU A 263 16.82 10.56 -4.48
N ALA A 264 17.36 11.77 -4.34
CA ALA A 264 16.59 12.91 -3.82
C ALA A 264 15.38 13.25 -4.71
N VAL A 265 15.60 13.34 -6.03
CA VAL A 265 14.53 13.59 -7.01
C VAL A 265 13.43 12.52 -6.91
N TRP A 266 13.83 11.26 -6.85
CA TRP A 266 12.89 10.15 -6.74
C TRP A 266 12.12 10.17 -5.42
N LEU A 267 12.79 10.39 -4.29
CA LEU A 267 12.15 10.43 -2.96
C LEU A 267 11.09 11.52 -2.83
N ASP A 268 11.23 12.62 -3.56
CA ASP A 268 10.28 13.73 -3.54
C ASP A 268 9.12 13.57 -4.52
N SER A 269 9.33 12.82 -5.61
CA SER A 269 8.40 12.78 -6.74
C SER A 269 7.64 11.45 -6.90
N ILE A 270 8.19 10.35 -6.38
CA ILE A 270 7.58 9.02 -6.54
C ILE A 270 6.28 8.89 -5.76
N GLN A 271 5.28 8.26 -6.37
CA GLN A 271 3.97 8.09 -5.78
C GLN A 271 3.65 6.65 -5.38
N ALA A 272 4.28 6.18 -4.30
CA ALA A 272 3.99 4.88 -3.71
C ALA A 272 3.99 4.92 -2.17
N GLY A 273 3.15 4.09 -1.55
CA GLY A 273 3.11 3.99 -0.09
C GLY A 273 4.35 3.34 0.52
N ASN A 274 4.97 2.37 -0.17
CA ASN A 274 6.18 1.70 0.28
C ASN A 274 7.27 1.85 -0.78
N ILE A 275 8.37 2.49 -0.40
CA ILE A 275 9.48 2.80 -1.29
C ILE A 275 10.75 2.08 -0.83
N TYR A 276 11.51 1.55 -1.77
CA TYR A 276 12.71 0.76 -1.49
C TYR A 276 13.87 1.22 -2.36
N VAL A 277 15.07 1.32 -1.80
CA VAL A 277 16.27 1.78 -2.51
C VAL A 277 17.34 0.72 -2.42
N ASN A 278 17.92 0.34 -3.56
CA ASN A 278 19.00 -0.66 -3.67
C ASN A 278 18.68 -2.01 -3.03
N ARG A 279 17.41 -2.44 -3.14
CA ARG A 279 16.89 -3.73 -2.67
C ARG A 279 15.61 -4.11 -3.43
N GLY A 280 15.15 -5.36 -3.24
CA GLY A 280 13.83 -5.78 -3.71
C GLY A 280 12.67 -5.07 -3.01
N ILE A 281 11.52 -4.99 -3.69
CA ILE A 281 10.32 -4.23 -3.28
C ILE A 281 9.25 -5.10 -2.58
N THR A 282 9.55 -6.38 -2.34
CA THR A 282 8.65 -7.33 -1.67
C THR A 282 9.19 -7.71 -0.29
N GLY A 283 8.35 -8.34 0.53
CA GLY A 283 8.78 -8.88 1.82
C GLY A 283 8.87 -7.83 2.92
N ALA A 284 7.93 -6.87 2.93
CA ALA A 284 7.78 -5.92 4.02
C ALA A 284 7.65 -6.64 5.37
N ILE A 285 8.40 -6.18 6.36
CA ILE A 285 8.45 -6.71 7.71
C ILE A 285 7.65 -5.76 8.61
N VAL A 286 6.77 -6.33 9.45
CA VAL A 286 5.97 -5.59 10.44
C VAL A 286 6.87 -4.63 11.23
N ARG A 287 6.37 -3.42 11.49
CA ARG A 287 7.07 -2.29 12.10
C ARG A 287 8.23 -1.73 11.27
N ARG A 288 9.07 -2.53 10.62
CA ARG A 288 10.20 -2.03 9.82
C ARG A 288 9.72 -1.27 8.60
N GLN A 289 8.85 -1.90 7.81
CA GLN A 289 8.21 -1.30 6.65
C GLN A 289 6.70 -1.47 6.78
N PRO A 290 6.01 -0.66 7.61
CA PRO A 290 4.55 -0.64 7.66
C PRO A 290 3.99 -0.61 6.23
N PHE A 291 3.07 -1.52 5.95
CA PHE A 291 2.69 -1.85 4.57
C PHE A 291 1.32 -1.29 4.23
N GLY A 292 1.22 -0.63 3.09
CA GLY A 292 -0.03 -0.09 2.56
C GLY A 292 0.22 0.94 1.48
N GLY A 293 -0.72 1.12 0.56
CA GLY A 293 -0.57 2.00 -0.59
C GLY A 293 -1.37 3.29 -0.48
N TRP A 294 -1.49 3.96 -1.63
CA TRP A 294 -2.49 4.99 -1.89
C TRP A 294 -3.03 4.84 -3.32
N LYS A 295 -3.84 5.78 -3.81
CA LYS A 295 -4.64 5.63 -5.04
C LYS A 295 -5.52 4.38 -4.94
N ARG A 296 -5.66 3.56 -6.00
CA ARG A 296 -6.43 2.31 -5.96
C ARG A 296 -5.80 1.18 -5.16
N SER A 297 -4.65 1.40 -4.50
CA SER A 297 -4.02 0.40 -3.62
C SER A 297 -4.48 0.46 -2.16
N ALA A 298 -5.26 1.49 -1.80
CA ALA A 298 -5.84 1.60 -0.46
C ALA A 298 -7.27 2.15 -0.52
N ILE A 299 -8.13 1.67 0.37
CA ILE A 299 -9.53 2.12 0.52
C ILE A 299 -9.82 2.35 1.99
N GLY A 300 -10.50 3.46 2.31
CA GLY A 300 -10.76 3.85 3.70
C GLY A 300 -9.59 4.63 4.30
N SER A 301 -9.33 4.45 5.59
CA SER A 301 -8.18 5.08 6.25
C SER A 301 -6.89 4.53 5.66
N THR A 302 -6.01 5.39 5.15
CA THR A 302 -4.71 5.04 4.53
C THR A 302 -3.65 4.59 5.56
N THR A 303 -4.10 4.06 6.70
CA THR A 303 -3.28 3.54 7.79
C THR A 303 -2.64 2.23 7.37
N LYS A 304 -1.32 2.11 7.57
CA LYS A 304 -0.55 0.96 7.13
C LYS A 304 -0.63 -0.22 8.10
N ALA A 305 -0.90 -1.42 7.58
CA ALA A 305 -0.81 -2.65 8.34
C ALA A 305 0.60 -2.83 8.94
N GLY A 306 0.66 -3.26 10.21
CA GLY A 306 1.92 -3.37 10.96
C GLY A 306 2.58 -2.02 11.31
N GLY A 307 1.87 -0.91 11.10
CA GLY A 307 2.27 0.44 11.50
C GLY A 307 1.60 0.90 12.79
N PRO A 308 2.05 2.03 13.36
CA PRO A 308 1.58 2.52 14.66
C PRO A 308 0.12 2.99 14.66
N SER A 309 -0.43 3.34 13.49
CA SER A 309 -1.76 3.93 13.37
C SER A 309 -2.85 2.95 12.90
N TYR A 310 -2.52 1.68 12.67
CA TYR A 310 -3.47 0.74 12.04
C TYR A 310 -4.75 0.53 12.87
N LEU A 311 -4.60 0.43 14.20
CA LEU A 311 -5.73 0.21 15.11
C LEU A 311 -6.68 1.42 15.18
N LEU A 312 -6.20 2.63 14.88
CA LEU A 312 -7.04 3.83 14.84
C LEU A 312 -8.10 3.74 13.74
N GLY A 313 -7.83 2.99 12.67
CA GLY A 313 -8.80 2.74 11.60
C GLY A 313 -9.91 1.74 11.98
N LEU A 314 -9.78 1.05 13.12
CA LEU A 314 -10.68 -0.03 13.53
C LEU A 314 -11.67 0.38 14.64
N GLY A 315 -11.60 1.62 15.11
CA GLY A 315 -12.54 2.17 16.08
C GLY A 315 -12.93 3.60 15.74
N ASP A 316 -13.76 4.17 16.61
CA ASP A 316 -14.14 5.59 16.57
C ASP A 316 -13.34 6.36 17.61
N ILE A 317 -13.01 7.60 17.27
CA ILE A 317 -12.21 8.49 18.13
C ILE A 317 -13.11 9.64 18.55
N GLU A 318 -13.33 9.74 19.85
CA GLU A 318 -14.08 10.85 20.45
C GLU A 318 -13.13 11.77 21.22
N PRO A 319 -13.36 13.09 21.23
CA PRO A 319 -12.68 13.99 22.14
C PRO A 319 -12.90 13.53 23.59
N ALA A 320 -11.87 13.62 24.43
CA ALA A 320 -12.04 13.41 25.87
C ALA A 320 -12.81 14.60 26.47
N ASP A 321 -14.12 14.48 26.62
CA ASP A 321 -14.95 15.51 27.25
C ASP A 321 -14.54 15.73 28.71
N GLY A 322 -14.19 16.98 29.05
CA GLY A 322 -14.10 17.44 30.44
C GLY A 322 -13.00 16.83 31.32
N GLN A 323 -12.12 15.98 30.80
CA GLN A 323 -10.89 15.64 31.52
C GLN A 323 -9.86 16.73 31.25
N ASP A 324 -9.27 17.29 32.32
CA ASP A 324 -8.11 18.17 32.30
C ASP A 324 -6.97 17.55 31.49
N VAL A 325 -7.05 17.62 30.16
CA VAL A 325 -5.88 17.53 29.30
C VAL A 325 -5.10 18.78 29.66
N LYS A 326 -4.19 18.66 30.64
CA LYS A 326 -3.26 19.72 30.99
C LYS A 326 -2.73 20.27 29.67
N GLU A 327 -3.00 21.54 29.40
CA GLU A 327 -2.35 22.22 28.29
C GLU A 327 -0.86 21.86 28.38
N PRO A 328 -0.22 21.41 27.29
CA PRO A 328 1.20 21.14 27.32
C PRO A 328 1.88 22.40 27.83
N ALA A 329 2.41 22.33 29.05
CA ALA A 329 2.76 23.49 29.84
C ALA A 329 3.74 24.37 29.05
N GLY A 330 3.32 25.60 28.74
CA GLY A 330 4.20 26.66 28.24
C GLY A 330 4.25 26.92 26.72
N GLN A 331 3.30 26.44 25.91
CA GLN A 331 3.27 26.77 24.47
C GLN A 331 1.95 27.43 24.08
N GLY A 332 1.88 28.76 24.21
CA GLY A 332 0.77 29.56 23.65
C GLY A 332 0.74 29.52 22.11
N THR A 333 -0.15 30.31 21.50
CA THR A 333 -0.35 30.43 20.04
C THR A 333 0.91 30.81 19.25
N ALA A 334 1.98 31.27 19.91
CA ALA A 334 3.29 31.55 19.32
C ALA A 334 3.97 30.31 18.68
N ALA A 335 3.48 29.09 18.95
CA ALA A 335 3.99 27.84 18.38
C ALA A 335 3.23 27.38 17.11
N LEU A 336 2.29 28.17 16.59
CA LEU A 336 1.54 27.87 15.37
C LEU A 336 2.30 28.35 14.11
N ASP A 337 2.11 27.66 12.99
CA ASP A 337 2.54 28.16 11.70
C ASP A 337 1.83 29.51 11.39
N PRO A 338 2.53 30.52 10.84
CA PRO A 338 1.94 31.84 10.57
C PRO A 338 0.66 31.80 9.71
N ARG A 339 0.53 30.84 8.80
CA ARG A 339 -0.68 30.68 7.98
C ARG A 339 -1.85 30.20 8.82
N VAL A 340 -1.59 29.25 9.73
CA VAL A 340 -2.61 28.70 10.65
C VAL A 340 -3.02 29.74 11.69
N ALA A 341 -2.07 30.51 12.21
CA ALA A 341 -2.36 31.63 13.10
C ALA A 341 -3.24 32.69 12.42
N SER A 342 -2.89 33.08 11.19
CA SER A 342 -3.67 34.06 10.41
C SER A 342 -5.10 33.58 10.15
N LEU A 343 -5.28 32.28 9.88
CA LEU A 343 -6.61 31.68 9.72
C LEU A 343 -7.42 31.76 11.03
N CYS A 344 -6.80 31.42 12.17
CA CYS A 344 -7.43 31.50 13.47
C CYS A 344 -7.88 32.94 13.80
N ASP A 345 -7.04 33.93 13.48
CA ASP A 345 -7.37 35.34 13.69
C ASP A 345 -8.52 35.79 12.78
N ALA A 346 -8.54 35.34 11.53
CA ALA A 346 -9.60 35.68 10.57
C ALA A 346 -11.00 35.20 10.99
N VAL A 347 -11.09 34.06 11.70
CA VAL A 347 -12.37 33.52 12.20
C VAL A 347 -12.70 33.95 13.62
N SER A 348 -11.74 34.53 14.36
CA SER A 348 -11.89 34.85 15.79
C SER A 348 -13.07 35.77 16.10
N GLY A 349 -13.32 36.77 15.24
CA GLY A 349 -14.43 37.72 15.42
C GLY A 349 -15.82 37.13 15.14
N GLN A 350 -15.91 35.88 14.68
CA GLN A 350 -17.15 35.19 14.34
C GLN A 350 -17.49 34.06 15.33
N LEU A 351 -16.67 33.87 16.37
CA LEU A 351 -16.78 32.78 17.33
C LEU A 351 -17.08 33.30 18.74
N GLY A 352 -17.82 32.52 19.53
CA GLY A 352 -17.92 32.73 20.97
C GLY A 352 -16.58 32.47 21.67
N GLU A 353 -16.43 32.94 22.91
CA GLU A 353 -15.19 32.79 23.68
C GLU A 353 -14.81 31.32 23.87
N ASP A 354 -15.78 30.46 24.19
CA ASP A 354 -15.55 29.02 24.40
C ASP A 354 -15.13 28.31 23.11
N ASP A 355 -15.77 28.64 21.99
CA ASP A 355 -15.45 28.08 20.68
C ASP A 355 -14.06 28.49 20.19
N LEU A 356 -13.71 29.77 20.39
CA LEU A 356 -12.38 30.27 20.06
C LEU A 356 -11.30 29.63 20.93
N ALA A 357 -11.58 29.42 22.22
CA ALA A 357 -10.68 28.69 23.11
C ALA A 357 -10.53 27.23 22.67
N GLY A 358 -11.63 26.57 22.29
CA GLY A 358 -11.63 25.21 21.74
C GLY A 358 -10.80 25.10 20.45
N LEU A 359 -11.00 26.01 19.50
CA LEU A 359 -10.24 26.06 18.25
C LEU A 359 -8.74 26.24 18.53
N ARG A 360 -8.35 27.18 19.40
CA ARG A 360 -6.95 27.41 19.76
C ARG A 360 -6.32 26.17 20.39
N ARG A 361 -7.01 25.51 21.33
CA ARG A 361 -6.52 24.26 21.94
C ARG A 361 -6.28 23.18 20.88
N ALA A 362 -7.21 23.00 19.94
CA ALA A 362 -7.06 22.03 18.85
C ALA A 362 -5.85 22.35 17.96
N LEU A 363 -5.68 23.61 17.53
CA LEU A 363 -4.56 24.01 16.68
C LEU A 363 -3.20 23.84 17.39
N VAL A 364 -3.11 24.13 18.68
CA VAL A 364 -1.90 23.91 19.47
C VAL A 364 -1.60 22.42 19.61
N ALA A 365 -2.62 21.58 19.83
CA ALA A 365 -2.47 20.14 19.87
C ALA A 365 -1.99 19.57 18.52
N ASP A 366 -2.55 20.04 17.41
CA ASP A 366 -2.14 19.65 16.05
C ASP A 366 -0.67 20.04 15.79
N ALA A 367 -0.28 21.29 16.14
CA ALA A 367 1.09 21.74 15.98
C ALA A 367 2.07 20.93 16.85
N SER A 368 1.67 20.55 18.06
CA SER A 368 2.44 19.67 18.93
C SER A 368 2.58 18.27 18.34
N ALA A 369 1.49 17.68 17.85
CA ALA A 369 1.49 16.36 17.20
C ALA A 369 2.33 16.36 15.91
N TRP A 370 2.30 17.44 15.14
CA TRP A 370 3.14 17.61 13.96
C TRP A 370 4.63 17.62 14.34
N ARG A 371 5.05 18.47 15.29
CA ARG A 371 6.44 18.52 15.75
C ARG A 371 6.93 17.21 16.34
N SER A 372 6.07 16.55 17.12
CA SER A 372 6.44 15.40 17.93
C SER A 372 6.17 14.04 17.27
N ALA A 373 5.50 13.98 16.12
CA ALA A 373 5.22 12.71 15.44
C ALA A 373 5.19 12.84 13.92
N TYR A 374 4.30 13.66 13.37
CA TYR A 374 3.96 13.59 11.95
C TYR A 374 4.94 14.29 11.00
N GLY A 375 5.57 15.38 11.45
CA GLY A 375 6.51 16.17 10.66
C GLY A 375 7.95 15.63 10.62
N ALA A 376 8.24 14.52 11.31
CA ALA A 376 9.59 13.96 11.42
C ALA A 376 9.73 12.64 10.63
N ASN A 377 10.82 12.52 9.87
CA ASN A 377 11.26 11.25 9.28
C ASN A 377 11.91 10.38 10.37
N ARG A 378 11.28 9.26 10.74
CA ARG A 378 11.73 8.41 11.85
C ARG A 378 12.24 7.07 11.37
N ASP A 379 13.48 6.75 11.70
CA ASP A 379 13.92 5.36 11.60
C ASP A 379 13.29 4.54 12.74
N VAL A 380 12.35 3.67 12.40
CA VAL A 380 11.52 2.94 13.38
C VAL A 380 12.18 1.66 13.91
N THR A 381 13.35 1.29 13.35
CA THR A 381 14.06 0.05 13.70
C THR A 381 15.53 0.28 14.02
N ALA A 382 16.19 1.25 13.39
CA ALA A 382 17.60 1.59 13.57
C ALA A 382 18.55 0.39 13.35
N LEU A 383 18.38 -0.33 12.24
CA LEU A 383 19.28 -1.43 11.88
C LEU A 383 20.60 -0.90 11.32
N ALA A 384 21.70 -1.61 11.58
CA ALA A 384 23.02 -1.21 11.11
C ALA A 384 23.16 -1.23 9.57
N CYS A 385 22.47 -2.14 8.89
CA CYS A 385 22.59 -2.35 7.44
C CYS A 385 21.43 -1.80 6.62
N GLU A 386 20.39 -1.25 7.26
CA GLU A 386 19.17 -0.83 6.57
C GLU A 386 18.42 0.26 7.34
N ARG A 387 18.34 1.44 6.74
CA ARG A 387 17.57 2.55 7.28
C ARG A 387 16.08 2.37 6.95
N ASN A 388 15.24 2.35 7.97
CA ASN A 388 13.81 2.05 7.83
C ASN A 388 12.95 3.24 8.27
N VAL A 389 12.72 4.16 7.32
CA VAL A 389 12.10 5.46 7.62
C VAL A 389 10.58 5.41 7.47
N LEU A 390 9.87 5.63 8.57
CA LEU A 390 8.46 6.02 8.55
C LEU A 390 8.36 7.55 8.45
N ARG A 391 7.57 8.03 7.50
CA ARG A 391 7.28 9.46 7.30
C ARG A 391 5.84 9.66 6.86
N TYR A 392 5.30 10.85 7.11
CA TYR A 392 3.99 11.27 6.66
C TYR A 392 4.16 12.28 5.53
N ARG A 393 3.33 12.17 4.49
CA ARG A 393 3.34 13.08 3.34
C ARG A 393 2.03 13.85 3.31
N PRO A 394 2.05 15.13 2.91
CA PRO A 394 0.84 15.89 2.70
C PRO A 394 -0.02 15.21 1.63
N THR A 395 -1.33 15.35 1.78
CA THR A 395 -2.32 14.94 0.78
C THR A 395 -3.28 16.09 0.58
N ASP A 396 -3.79 16.24 -0.64
CA ASP A 396 -4.87 17.18 -0.91
C ASP A 396 -6.11 16.73 -0.13
N VAL A 397 -6.80 17.69 0.50
CA VAL A 397 -8.00 17.43 1.30
C VAL A 397 -9.12 18.34 0.83
N VAL A 398 -10.31 17.77 0.65
CA VAL A 398 -11.51 18.54 0.33
C VAL A 398 -12.24 18.83 1.63
N VAL A 399 -12.24 20.10 2.07
CA VAL A 399 -13.04 20.54 3.21
C VAL A 399 -14.45 20.86 2.72
N ARG A 400 -15.46 20.15 3.25
CA ARG A 400 -16.88 20.41 2.96
C ARG A 400 -17.58 20.97 4.20
N ALA A 401 -18.26 22.10 4.04
CA ALA A 401 -19.16 22.66 5.04
C ALA A 401 -20.61 22.51 4.55
N GLY A 402 -21.45 21.84 5.33
CA GLY A 402 -22.89 21.74 5.10
C GLY A 402 -23.68 22.77 5.91
N ALA A 403 -24.98 22.90 5.63
CA ALA A 403 -25.88 23.71 6.45
C ALA A 403 -25.86 23.21 7.91
N GLY A 404 -25.50 24.09 8.85
CA GLY A 404 -25.31 23.74 10.27
C GLY A 404 -23.86 23.47 10.69
N THR A 405 -22.87 23.62 9.80
CA THR A 405 -21.46 23.56 10.20
C THR A 405 -21.10 24.80 11.02
N GLU A 406 -20.68 24.61 12.27
CA GLU A 406 -20.22 25.72 13.10
C GLU A 406 -18.92 26.32 12.53
N PRO A 407 -18.73 27.65 12.57
CA PRO A 407 -17.53 28.29 12.05
C PRO A 407 -16.24 27.76 12.69
N ALA A 408 -16.30 27.29 13.95
CA ALA A 408 -15.18 26.66 14.66
C ALA A 408 -14.77 25.32 14.03
N GLY A 409 -15.75 24.53 13.61
CA GLY A 409 -15.52 23.27 12.88
C GLY A 409 -14.88 23.50 11.51
N GLY A 410 -15.34 24.53 10.79
CA GLY A 410 -14.74 24.95 9.52
C GLY A 410 -13.29 25.45 9.68
N GLY A 411 -13.05 26.30 10.68
CA GLY A 411 -11.72 26.81 11.02
C GLY A 411 -10.74 25.70 11.44
N ARG A 412 -11.21 24.70 12.19
CA ARG A 412 -10.42 23.52 12.57
C ARG A 412 -10.02 22.69 11.35
N GLY A 413 -10.96 22.41 10.45
CA GLY A 413 -10.68 21.65 9.23
C GLY A 413 -9.63 22.31 8.34
N LEU A 414 -9.74 23.63 8.16
CA LEU A 414 -8.79 24.44 7.38
C LEU A 414 -7.42 24.56 8.09
N GLY A 415 -7.40 24.71 9.41
CA GLY A 415 -6.16 24.80 10.20
C GLY A 415 -5.36 23.50 10.19
N GLY A 416 -6.03 22.35 10.31
CA GLY A 416 -5.41 21.04 10.18
C GLY A 416 -4.82 20.80 8.79
N ALA A 417 -5.53 21.21 7.73
CA ALA A 417 -5.05 21.12 6.35
C ALA A 417 -3.78 21.98 6.13
N GLY A 418 -3.81 23.24 6.58
CA GLY A 418 -2.69 24.16 6.46
C GLY A 418 -1.46 23.73 7.27
N GLY A 419 -1.66 23.20 8.49
CA GLY A 419 -0.57 22.71 9.35
C GLY A 419 0.10 21.44 8.83
N GLY A 420 -0.65 20.60 8.11
CA GLY A 420 -0.12 19.39 7.46
C GLY A 420 0.61 19.64 6.13
N GLY A 421 0.65 20.89 5.66
CA GLY A 421 1.25 21.26 4.38
C GLY A 421 0.40 20.85 3.15
N ALA A 422 -0.90 20.59 3.33
CA ALA A 422 -1.81 20.32 2.22
C ALA A 422 -2.11 21.62 1.45
N GLY A 423 -2.13 21.54 0.12
CA GLY A 423 -2.68 22.59 -0.73
C GLY A 423 -4.21 22.53 -0.68
N GLY A 424 -4.85 23.69 -0.47
CA GLY A 424 -6.31 23.85 -0.50
C GLY A 424 -6.81 24.21 -1.89
#